data_AF-A0A7S1KPE8-F1
#
_entry.id   AF-A0A7S1KPE8-F1
#
_cell.length_a   1.000
_cell.length_b   1.000
_cell.length_c   1.000
_cell.angle_alpha   90.00
_cell.angle_beta   90.00
_cell.angle_gamma   90.00
#
_symmetry.space_group_name_H-M   'P 1'
#
loop_
_entity.id
_entity.type
_entity.pdbx_description
1 polymer ?
#
loop_
_entity_poly.entity_id
_entity_poly.type
_entity_poly.pdbx_seq_one_letter_code
_entity_poly.pdbx_strand_id
1 'polypeptide(L)'
;MTHSSLPPLLALFRVNFDNKHGHTLSFLKSRLPNLCFSSRDQLALKSIPSQSHNVTIGDFSLFNFQRYSGISFVNCWKDEKVERKWRTEAIGCVAVSHADCLAHLEFMKSVLVDQLKEAKHMDKNDVDYAILEHKREALLEEHWERHCENNVHQLSIHSQRELRKEYSVGFLNSLVQYYGANIMILWKLLLLRKRVILYSDFPLAALSGRTSALGGLLYCESVADPKNGEAREFIEWPRQQSGGDETVRDSIELQDEYRTPLLHHNNVEDSLIDEHLLETACNVLKHPKELNIISIEDLFIDELSEFYVAGTADKIFVHKEETYDAFFEGNTLILSEIYKLQLSFLTTPTQTDLLHSDSLKINANSAQEAHAQDQLLRAYISALNSNLLHVLLNHQGKDMPPSEVAKALSTNPRKLTQADYLFLDELNKTWGLNIHLSRPSELWSLTSWCCST
;
A
#
# COMPACT_ATOMS: atom_id res chain seq x y z
N MET A 1 -1.79 -20.74 -25.97
CA MET A 1 -1.89 -19.60 -25.03
C MET A 1 -3.23 -18.95 -25.28
N THR A 2 -4.21 -19.23 -24.43
CA THR A 2 -5.55 -18.65 -24.46
C THR A 2 -5.43 -17.16 -24.17
N HIS A 3 -5.95 -16.29 -25.04
CA HIS A 3 -6.11 -14.87 -24.71
C HIS A 3 -7.05 -14.78 -23.51
N SER A 4 -6.49 -14.58 -22.31
CA SER A 4 -7.27 -14.29 -21.11
C SER A 4 -7.99 -12.97 -21.35
N SER A 5 -9.32 -12.99 -21.27
CA SER A 5 -10.12 -11.77 -21.31
C SER A 5 -9.70 -10.88 -20.13
N LEU A 6 -9.33 -9.62 -20.41
CA LEU A 6 -9.00 -8.66 -19.36
C LEU A 6 -10.19 -8.47 -18.39
N PRO A 7 -9.92 -8.09 -17.13
CA PRO A 7 -10.96 -7.84 -16.13
C PRO A 7 -11.90 -6.69 -16.54
N PRO A 8 -13.09 -6.59 -15.91
CA PRO A 8 -14.10 -5.63 -16.32
C PRO A 8 -13.82 -4.19 -15.86
N LEU A 9 -14.10 -3.24 -16.75
CA LEU A 9 -13.96 -1.79 -16.53
C LEU A 9 -15.19 -1.15 -15.89
N LEU A 10 -14.97 -0.27 -14.90
CA LEU A 10 -16.03 0.55 -14.28
C LEU A 10 -16.08 1.97 -14.84
N ALA A 11 -14.93 2.52 -15.19
CA ALA A 11 -14.82 3.75 -15.96
C ALA A 11 -13.57 3.73 -16.85
N LEU A 12 -13.65 4.41 -18.00
CA LEU A 12 -12.52 4.70 -18.89
C LEU A 12 -12.60 6.18 -19.24
N PHE A 13 -11.49 6.90 -19.09
CA PHE A 13 -11.49 8.35 -19.21
C PHE A 13 -10.21 8.89 -19.83
N ARG A 14 -10.31 10.13 -20.31
CA ARG A 14 -9.18 10.94 -20.74
C ARG A 14 -9.29 12.33 -20.15
N VAL A 15 -8.18 12.81 -19.62
CA VAL A 15 -8.05 14.11 -18.97
C VAL A 15 -6.95 14.90 -19.65
N ASN A 16 -7.20 16.17 -19.92
CA ASN A 16 -6.22 17.13 -20.37
C ASN A 16 -6.02 18.19 -19.30
N PHE A 17 -4.81 18.70 -19.16
CA PHE A 17 -4.52 19.86 -18.33
C PHE A 17 -4.08 21.05 -19.21
N ASP A 18 -4.76 22.18 -19.04
CA ASP A 18 -4.39 23.47 -19.62
C ASP A 18 -4.30 24.52 -18.51
N ASN A 19 -3.26 25.37 -18.55
CA ASN A 19 -3.06 26.45 -17.58
C ASN A 19 -4.22 27.47 -17.51
N LYS A 20 -5.08 27.57 -18.54
CA LYS A 20 -6.24 28.47 -18.58
C LYS A 20 -7.51 27.84 -18.03
N HIS A 21 -7.71 26.55 -18.29
CA HIS A 21 -8.97 25.85 -18.02
C HIS A 21 -8.84 24.80 -16.91
N GLY A 22 -7.63 24.57 -16.39
CA GLY A 22 -7.34 23.53 -15.41
C GLY A 22 -7.49 22.13 -16.01
N HIS A 23 -7.93 21.18 -15.17
CA HIS A 23 -8.19 19.81 -15.59
C HIS A 23 -9.52 19.75 -16.35
N THR A 24 -9.49 19.24 -17.58
CA THR A 24 -10.68 19.05 -18.41
C THR A 24 -10.80 17.59 -18.82
N LEU A 25 -11.94 16.98 -18.50
CA LEU A 25 -12.24 15.61 -18.91
C LEU A 25 -12.79 15.61 -20.34
N SER A 26 -11.98 15.15 -21.29
CA SER A 26 -12.33 15.14 -22.72
C SER A 26 -13.09 13.89 -23.15
N PHE A 27 -12.89 12.77 -22.45
CA PHE A 27 -13.59 11.51 -22.73
C PHE A 27 -13.92 10.84 -21.40
N LEU A 28 -15.12 10.26 -21.31
CA LEU A 28 -15.54 9.44 -20.17
C LEU A 28 -16.64 8.48 -20.56
N LYS A 29 -16.40 7.20 -20.31
CA LYS A 29 -17.41 6.15 -20.23
C LYS A 29 -17.38 5.58 -18.82
N SER A 30 -18.56 5.37 -18.24
CA SER A 30 -18.66 4.82 -16.89
C SER A 30 -19.95 4.06 -16.68
N ARG A 31 -19.87 3.00 -15.86
CA ARG A 31 -21.00 2.27 -15.29
C ARG A 31 -21.25 2.64 -13.82
N LEU A 32 -20.53 3.62 -13.28
CA LEU A 32 -20.70 4.06 -11.89
C LEU A 32 -21.98 4.91 -11.79
N PRO A 33 -23.02 4.44 -11.09
CA PRO A 33 -24.35 5.07 -11.12
C PRO A 33 -24.37 6.48 -10.51
N ASN A 34 -23.37 6.82 -9.69
CA ASN A 34 -23.32 8.08 -8.92
C ASN A 34 -22.10 8.94 -9.25
N LEU A 35 -21.60 8.90 -10.49
CA LEU A 35 -20.51 9.79 -10.90
C LEU A 35 -21.03 11.23 -11.10
N CYS A 36 -21.29 11.94 -10.00
CA CYS A 36 -21.71 13.33 -9.97
C CYS A 36 -20.60 14.29 -10.42
N PHE A 37 -20.94 15.55 -10.68
CA PHE A 37 -19.99 16.58 -11.13
C PHE A 37 -18.74 16.68 -10.24
N SER A 38 -18.91 16.72 -8.91
CA SER A 38 -17.79 16.77 -7.97
C SER A 38 -16.89 15.53 -8.05
N SER A 39 -17.44 14.35 -8.29
CA SER A 39 -16.65 13.13 -8.48
C SER A 39 -15.90 13.11 -9.83
N ARG A 40 -16.41 13.80 -10.86
CA ARG A 40 -15.73 13.96 -12.15
C ARG A 40 -14.53 14.90 -12.04
N ASP A 41 -14.67 15.98 -11.28
CA ASP A 41 -13.57 16.91 -11.01
C ASP A 41 -12.48 16.21 -10.18
N GLN A 42 -12.87 15.48 -9.12
CA GLN A 42 -11.94 14.66 -8.34
C GLN A 42 -11.22 13.62 -9.20
N LEU A 43 -11.94 12.95 -10.12
CA LEU A 43 -11.32 12.02 -11.05
C LEU A 43 -10.27 12.73 -11.92
N ALA A 44 -10.60 13.89 -12.47
CA ALA A 44 -9.72 14.66 -13.33
C ALA A 44 -8.45 15.16 -12.58
N LEU A 45 -8.62 15.58 -11.33
CA LEU A 45 -7.53 16.01 -10.44
C LEU A 45 -6.59 14.85 -10.10
N LYS A 46 -7.15 13.71 -9.66
CA LYS A 46 -6.36 12.51 -9.31
C LYS A 46 -5.64 11.88 -10.51
N SER A 47 -6.13 12.13 -11.72
CA SER A 47 -5.56 11.56 -12.95
C SER A 47 -4.24 12.20 -13.36
N ILE A 48 -4.01 13.46 -13.01
CA ILE A 48 -2.78 14.19 -13.33
C ILE A 48 -2.26 14.78 -12.02
N PRO A 49 -1.41 14.06 -11.28
CA PRO A 49 -0.86 14.57 -10.03
C PRO A 49 -0.12 15.89 -10.23
N SER A 50 -0.06 16.70 -9.17
CA SER A 50 0.76 17.90 -9.15
C SER A 50 2.20 17.61 -9.61
N GLN A 51 2.82 18.61 -10.24
CA GLN A 51 4.16 18.50 -10.83
C GLN A 51 4.31 17.51 -12.00
N SER A 52 3.22 16.97 -12.56
CA SER A 52 3.26 16.10 -13.75
C SER A 52 3.97 16.71 -14.97
N HIS A 53 4.26 18.02 -14.98
CA HIS A 53 5.09 18.66 -16.00
C HIS A 53 6.56 18.19 -16.01
N ASN A 54 7.04 17.61 -14.90
CA ASN A 54 8.37 17.02 -14.76
C ASN A 54 8.39 15.52 -15.13
N VAL A 55 7.24 14.92 -15.43
CA VAL A 55 7.12 13.54 -15.90
C VAL A 55 7.73 13.41 -17.29
N THR A 56 8.68 12.48 -17.44
CA THR A 56 9.12 12.04 -18.77
C THR A 56 8.07 11.09 -19.35
N ILE A 57 7.89 11.11 -20.67
CA ILE A 57 6.91 10.29 -21.42
C ILE A 57 6.75 8.90 -20.79
N GLY A 58 5.53 8.58 -20.37
CA GLY A 58 5.10 7.21 -20.08
C GLY A 58 5.16 6.75 -18.64
N ASP A 59 4.82 7.64 -17.70
CA ASP A 59 4.64 7.29 -16.29
C ASP A 59 3.16 7.05 -15.97
N PHE A 60 2.87 6.39 -14.85
CA PHE A 60 1.50 6.20 -14.39
C PHE A 60 1.35 6.44 -12.90
N SER A 61 0.14 6.74 -12.44
CA SER A 61 -0.19 6.80 -11.03
C SER A 61 -1.37 5.89 -10.71
N LEU A 62 -1.23 5.12 -9.63
CA LEU A 62 -2.35 4.46 -8.96
C LEU A 62 -2.96 5.43 -7.95
N PHE A 63 -4.29 5.45 -7.87
CA PHE A 63 -5.03 6.29 -6.92
C PHE A 63 -6.32 5.62 -6.47
N ASN A 64 -6.79 5.99 -5.28
CA ASN A 64 -8.09 5.55 -4.80
C ASN A 64 -9.19 6.48 -5.29
N PHE A 65 -10.28 5.90 -5.78
CA PHE A 65 -11.44 6.62 -6.27
C PHE A 65 -12.72 6.05 -5.64
N GLN A 66 -13.21 6.74 -4.61
CA GLN A 66 -14.30 6.25 -3.76
C GLN A 66 -13.92 4.87 -3.17
N ARG A 67 -14.68 3.83 -3.49
CA ARG A 67 -14.43 2.43 -3.07
C ARG A 67 -13.71 1.59 -4.13
N TYR A 68 -13.22 2.23 -5.19
CA TYR A 68 -12.62 1.60 -6.36
C TYR A 68 -11.18 2.06 -6.53
N SER A 69 -10.44 1.30 -7.35
CA SER A 69 -9.07 1.63 -7.72
C SER A 69 -9.05 2.36 -9.06
N GLY A 70 -8.18 3.34 -9.17
CA GLY A 70 -7.93 4.09 -10.38
C GLY A 70 -6.47 3.99 -10.81
N ILE A 71 -6.26 4.06 -12.11
CA ILE A 71 -4.94 4.21 -12.73
C ILE A 71 -5.02 5.31 -13.78
N SER A 72 -3.97 6.12 -13.88
CA SER A 72 -3.80 7.07 -14.97
C SER A 72 -2.40 6.96 -15.55
N PHE A 73 -2.31 6.83 -16.87
CA PHE A 73 -1.08 6.89 -17.64
C PHE A 73 -0.91 8.31 -18.17
N VAL A 74 0.15 8.99 -17.74
CA VAL A 74 0.36 10.42 -17.93
C VAL A 74 1.46 10.65 -18.96
N ASN A 75 1.22 11.61 -19.85
CA ASN A 75 2.22 12.10 -20.76
C ASN A 75 2.28 13.63 -20.75
N CYS A 76 3.51 14.15 -20.75
CA CYS A 76 3.79 15.57 -20.82
C CYS A 76 4.64 15.87 -22.06
N TRP A 77 4.29 16.92 -22.81
CA TRP A 77 5.07 17.37 -23.95
C TRP A 77 5.08 18.89 -24.07
N LYS A 78 6.09 19.38 -24.78
CA LYS A 78 6.26 20.80 -25.03
C LYS A 78 5.44 21.23 -26.24
N ASP A 79 4.60 22.24 -26.08
CA ASP A 79 3.93 22.90 -27.22
C ASP A 79 4.60 24.24 -27.52
N GLU A 80 5.19 24.35 -28.70
CA GLU A 80 5.91 25.54 -29.16
C GLU A 80 4.98 26.69 -29.55
N LYS A 81 3.69 26.43 -29.81
CA LYS A 81 2.71 27.43 -30.22
C LYS A 81 2.04 28.16 -29.05
N VAL A 82 2.24 27.71 -27.80
CA VAL A 82 1.59 28.27 -26.60
C VAL A 82 2.64 28.93 -25.69
N GLU A 83 2.36 30.16 -25.23
CA GLU A 83 3.29 30.97 -24.40
C GLU A 83 3.75 30.27 -23.10
N ARG A 84 2.99 29.29 -22.62
CA ARG A 84 3.34 28.44 -21.47
C ARG A 84 3.59 27.00 -21.95
N LYS A 85 4.85 26.59 -21.86
CA LYS A 85 5.51 25.61 -22.72
C LYS A 85 5.06 24.14 -22.61
N TRP A 86 4.17 23.73 -21.70
CA TRP A 86 3.90 22.30 -21.45
C TRP A 86 2.40 21.98 -21.50
N ARG A 87 2.04 20.90 -22.20
CA ARG A 87 0.72 20.26 -22.17
C ARG A 87 0.84 18.90 -21.49
N THR A 88 -0.17 18.55 -20.71
CA THR A 88 -0.24 17.25 -20.04
C THR A 88 -1.57 16.59 -20.37
N GLU A 89 -1.49 15.31 -20.70
CA GLU A 89 -2.63 14.46 -20.98
C GLU A 89 -2.51 13.17 -20.19
N ALA A 90 -3.63 12.65 -19.73
CA ALA A 90 -3.73 11.35 -19.11
C ALA A 90 -4.85 10.52 -19.71
N ILE A 91 -4.59 9.23 -19.92
CA ILE A 91 -5.61 8.21 -20.17
C ILE A 91 -5.64 7.31 -18.95
N GLY A 92 -6.83 7.03 -18.43
CA GLY A 92 -6.95 6.23 -17.23
C GLY A 92 -8.23 5.43 -17.16
N CYS A 93 -8.28 4.52 -16.21
CA CYS A 93 -9.46 3.72 -15.95
C CYS A 93 -9.70 3.53 -14.45
N VAL A 94 -10.93 3.15 -14.12
CA VAL A 94 -11.34 2.73 -12.78
C VAL A 94 -11.83 1.29 -12.87
N ALA A 95 -11.36 0.46 -11.94
CA ALA A 95 -11.74 -0.94 -11.82
C ALA A 95 -11.91 -1.34 -10.33
N VAL A 96 -12.20 -2.63 -10.08
CA VAL A 96 -12.47 -3.12 -8.73
C VAL A 96 -11.21 -3.14 -7.86
N SER A 97 -10.04 -3.39 -8.46
CA SER A 97 -8.75 -3.37 -7.79
C SER A 97 -7.63 -2.72 -8.63
N HIS A 98 -6.48 -2.43 -8.01
CA HIS A 98 -5.29 -1.96 -8.74
C HIS A 98 -4.76 -3.02 -9.70
N ALA A 99 -4.86 -4.31 -9.37
CA ALA A 99 -4.50 -5.40 -10.27
C ALA A 99 -5.35 -5.37 -11.55
N ASP A 100 -6.66 -5.17 -11.41
CA ASP A 100 -7.57 -5.04 -12.55
C ASP A 100 -7.23 -3.82 -13.41
N CYS A 101 -6.91 -2.69 -12.77
CA CYS A 101 -6.46 -1.48 -13.45
C CYS A 101 -5.18 -1.73 -14.28
N LEU A 102 -4.20 -2.41 -13.69
CA LEU A 102 -2.91 -2.70 -14.32
C LEU A 102 -3.05 -3.62 -15.53
N ALA A 103 -4.06 -4.49 -15.57
CA ALA A 103 -4.35 -5.34 -16.73
C ALA A 103 -4.66 -4.53 -18.00
N HIS A 104 -5.11 -3.27 -17.86
CA HIS A 104 -5.37 -2.37 -18.98
C HIS A 104 -4.23 -1.40 -19.29
N LEU A 105 -3.11 -1.46 -18.55
CA LEU A 105 -2.00 -0.50 -18.67
C LEU A 105 -1.35 -0.51 -20.06
N GLU A 106 -1.16 -1.69 -20.66
CA GLU A 106 -0.54 -1.81 -21.99
C GLU A 106 -1.40 -1.19 -23.10
N PHE A 107 -2.73 -1.27 -22.99
CA PHE A 107 -3.63 -0.56 -23.90
C PHE A 107 -3.50 0.96 -23.74
N MET A 108 -3.53 1.47 -22.51
CA MET A 108 -3.41 2.92 -22.29
C MET A 108 -2.07 3.46 -22.78
N LYS A 109 -0.99 2.68 -22.59
CA LYS A 109 0.34 2.96 -23.13
C LYS A 109 0.32 3.05 -24.65
N SER A 110 -0.26 2.07 -25.35
CA SER A 110 -0.26 2.05 -26.82
C SER A 110 -1.03 3.23 -27.39
N VAL A 111 -2.21 3.54 -26.84
CA VAL A 111 -3.04 4.67 -27.28
C VAL A 111 -2.29 5.99 -27.12
N LEU A 112 -1.64 6.22 -25.98
CA LEU A 112 -0.97 7.50 -25.71
C LEU A 112 0.38 7.62 -26.43
N VAL A 113 1.21 6.57 -26.44
CA VAL A 113 2.57 6.61 -26.98
C VAL A 113 2.60 6.60 -28.51
N ASP A 114 1.83 5.74 -29.16
CA ASP A 114 1.92 5.58 -30.61
C ASP A 114 1.32 6.79 -31.35
N GLN A 115 0.26 7.38 -30.80
CA GLN A 115 -0.35 8.56 -31.41
C GLN A 115 0.47 9.84 -31.23
N LEU A 116 1.30 9.96 -30.18
CA LEU A 116 2.26 11.06 -30.07
C LEU A 116 3.37 10.97 -31.12
N LYS A 117 3.77 9.75 -31.49
CA LYS A 117 4.71 9.56 -32.61
C LYS A 117 4.07 10.03 -33.90
N GLU A 118 2.82 9.62 -34.17
CA GLU A 118 2.06 10.07 -35.34
C GLU A 118 1.91 11.59 -35.37
N ALA A 119 1.51 12.22 -34.26
CA ALA A 119 1.33 13.67 -34.15
C ALA A 119 2.64 14.47 -34.31
N LYS A 120 3.81 13.89 -34.02
CA LYS A 120 5.12 14.53 -34.23
C LYS A 120 5.56 14.52 -35.70
N HIS A 121 5.04 13.59 -36.51
CA HIS A 121 5.39 13.43 -37.92
C HIS A 121 4.42 14.14 -38.88
N MET A 122 3.27 14.61 -38.39
CA MET A 122 2.26 15.29 -39.22
C MET A 122 2.49 16.81 -39.25
N ASP A 123 2.25 17.42 -40.41
CA ASP A 123 2.25 18.88 -40.57
C ASP A 123 1.04 19.44 -39.81
N LYS A 124 1.24 20.50 -39.01
CA LYS A 124 0.33 20.92 -37.94
C LYS A 124 -0.92 21.66 -38.45
N ASN A 125 -1.73 21.03 -39.30
CA ASN A 125 -3.03 21.54 -39.74
C ASN A 125 -4.15 21.03 -38.82
N ASP A 126 -5.14 21.88 -38.54
CA ASP A 126 -6.22 21.57 -37.58
C ASP A 126 -7.05 20.34 -37.98
N VAL A 127 -7.12 20.04 -39.28
CA VAL A 127 -7.86 18.88 -39.82
C VAL A 127 -7.17 17.56 -39.44
N ASP A 128 -5.85 17.49 -39.51
CA ASP A 128 -5.09 16.26 -39.20
C ASP A 128 -5.15 15.94 -37.70
N TYR A 129 -5.13 16.98 -36.85
CA TYR A 129 -5.36 16.82 -35.41
C TYR A 129 -6.76 16.30 -35.08
N ALA A 130 -7.80 16.81 -35.74
CA ALA A 130 -9.17 16.34 -35.52
C ALA A 130 -9.36 14.86 -35.92
N ILE A 131 -8.67 14.41 -36.99
CA ILE A 131 -8.69 13.00 -37.41
C ILE A 131 -8.00 12.11 -36.36
N LEU A 132 -6.83 12.52 -35.85
CA LEU A 132 -6.13 11.79 -34.79
C LEU A 132 -6.96 11.70 -33.52
N GLU A 133 -7.61 12.80 -33.13
CA GLU A 133 -8.50 12.86 -31.96
C GLU A 133 -9.65 11.86 -32.09
N HIS A 134 -10.32 11.84 -33.25
CA HIS A 134 -11.42 10.92 -33.52
C HIS A 134 -10.99 9.46 -33.53
N LYS A 135 -9.82 9.15 -34.11
CA LYS A 135 -9.23 7.81 -34.04
C LYS A 135 -8.97 7.39 -32.60
N ARG A 136 -8.51 8.29 -31.74
CA ARG A 136 -8.28 7.98 -30.33
C ARG A 136 -9.56 7.66 -29.58
N GLU A 137 -10.59 8.48 -29.75
CA GLU A 137 -11.89 8.24 -29.12
C GLU A 137 -12.48 6.90 -29.59
N ALA A 138 -12.35 6.56 -30.87
CA ALA A 138 -12.79 5.26 -31.38
C ALA A 138 -12.08 4.07 -30.73
N LEU A 139 -10.75 4.15 -30.51
CA LEU A 139 -9.99 3.10 -29.80
C LEU A 139 -10.43 2.96 -28.34
N LEU A 140 -10.70 4.09 -27.66
CA LEU A 140 -11.20 4.08 -26.28
C LEU A 140 -12.61 3.48 -26.21
N GLU A 141 -13.49 3.80 -27.16
CA GLU A 141 -14.84 3.24 -27.24
C GLU A 141 -14.79 1.72 -27.48
N GLU A 142 -13.99 1.26 -28.44
CA GLU A 142 -13.84 -0.16 -28.75
C GLU A 142 -13.32 -0.96 -27.54
N HIS A 143 -12.34 -0.42 -26.83
CA HIS A 143 -11.81 -1.04 -25.62
C HIS A 143 -12.83 -1.06 -24.48
N TRP A 144 -13.60 0.02 -24.33
CA TRP A 144 -14.69 0.07 -23.37
C TRP A 144 -15.77 -0.98 -23.68
N GLU A 145 -16.26 -1.05 -24.91
CA GLU A 145 -17.29 -2.02 -25.31
C GLU A 145 -16.85 -3.46 -25.03
N ARG A 146 -15.59 -3.80 -25.34
CA ARG A 146 -15.02 -5.13 -25.12
C ARG A 146 -14.92 -5.53 -23.65
N HIS A 147 -14.70 -4.57 -22.74
CA HIS A 147 -14.33 -4.85 -21.35
C HIS A 147 -15.29 -4.30 -20.30
N CYS A 148 -16.35 -3.60 -20.68
CA CYS A 148 -17.32 -3.08 -19.70
C CYS A 148 -18.35 -4.13 -19.25
N GLU A 149 -18.48 -5.25 -19.96
CA GLU A 149 -19.50 -6.27 -19.71
C GLU A 149 -19.22 -7.06 -18.42
N ASN A 150 -19.83 -6.64 -17.30
CA ASN A 150 -20.19 -7.44 -16.13
C ASN A 150 -21.08 -6.62 -15.17
N ASN A 151 -21.90 -7.29 -14.35
CA ASN A 151 -22.73 -6.62 -13.35
C ASN A 151 -21.88 -6.16 -12.16
N VAL A 152 -21.85 -4.85 -11.91
CA VAL A 152 -21.12 -4.19 -10.80
C VAL A 152 -21.42 -4.82 -9.42
N HIS A 153 -22.60 -5.42 -9.26
CA HIS A 153 -23.01 -6.11 -8.02
C HIS A 153 -22.42 -7.51 -7.85
N GLN A 154 -22.19 -8.28 -8.92
CA GLN A 154 -21.62 -9.64 -8.83
C GLN A 154 -20.11 -9.62 -8.55
N LEU A 155 -19.42 -8.55 -8.96
CA LEU A 155 -18.00 -8.34 -8.65
C LEU A 155 -17.76 -7.99 -7.17
N SER A 156 -18.78 -7.61 -6.41
CA SER A 156 -18.61 -6.94 -5.11
C SER A 156 -18.30 -7.82 -3.89
N ILE A 157 -18.40 -9.16 -3.98
CA ILE A 157 -18.23 -10.04 -2.80
C ILE A 157 -17.07 -11.02 -2.95
N HIS A 158 -16.97 -11.74 -4.07
CA HIS A 158 -15.87 -12.71 -4.27
C HIS A 158 -14.53 -12.02 -4.56
N SER A 159 -14.54 -10.97 -5.38
CA SER A 159 -13.32 -10.28 -5.78
C SER A 159 -12.75 -9.43 -4.63
N GLN A 160 -13.58 -8.86 -3.74
CA GLN A 160 -13.08 -8.09 -2.59
C GLN A 160 -12.39 -8.97 -1.53
N ARG A 161 -12.73 -10.26 -1.42
CA ARG A 161 -12.10 -11.20 -0.48
C ARG A 161 -10.76 -11.75 -0.98
N GLU A 162 -10.63 -11.99 -2.29
CA GLU A 162 -9.38 -12.51 -2.86
C GLU A 162 -8.43 -11.39 -3.36
N LEU A 163 -8.94 -10.31 -3.96
CA LEU A 163 -8.10 -9.25 -4.58
C LEU A 163 -7.37 -8.35 -3.58
N ARG A 164 -7.80 -8.31 -2.31
CA ARG A 164 -7.04 -7.62 -1.24
C ARG A 164 -5.71 -8.33 -0.93
N LYS A 165 -5.51 -9.55 -1.42
CA LYS A 165 -4.28 -10.32 -1.22
C LYS A 165 -3.23 -9.96 -2.26
N GLU A 166 -3.57 -9.38 -3.40
CA GLU A 166 -2.61 -9.03 -4.46
C GLU A 166 -2.26 -7.53 -4.48
N TYR A 167 -1.51 -7.04 -3.47
CA TYR A 167 -0.62 -5.89 -3.71
C TYR A 167 0.16 -6.16 -4.99
N SER A 168 0.16 -5.18 -5.88
CA SER A 168 0.59 -5.35 -7.25
C SER A 168 1.99 -5.95 -7.32
N VAL A 169 2.06 -7.10 -8.00
CA VAL A 169 3.22 -8.00 -8.03
C VAL A 169 4.53 -7.24 -8.28
N GLY A 170 5.48 -7.41 -7.36
CA GLY A 170 6.83 -6.85 -7.43
C GLY A 170 7.01 -5.52 -6.70
N PHE A 171 5.94 -4.85 -6.27
CA PHE A 171 6.09 -3.58 -5.54
C PHE A 171 6.58 -3.77 -4.10
N LEU A 172 6.29 -4.90 -3.43
CA LEU A 172 6.80 -5.14 -2.09
C LEU A 172 8.31 -5.38 -2.11
N ASN A 173 8.82 -6.16 -3.08
CA ASN A 173 10.26 -6.27 -3.28
C ASN A 173 10.88 -4.90 -3.62
N SER A 174 10.28 -4.13 -4.55
CA SER A 174 10.75 -2.79 -4.88
C SER A 174 10.84 -1.87 -3.65
N LEU A 175 9.83 -1.94 -2.76
CA LEU A 175 9.79 -1.21 -1.50
C LEU A 175 10.94 -1.59 -0.58
N VAL A 176 11.16 -2.90 -0.36
CA VAL A 176 12.26 -3.43 0.48
C VAL A 176 13.62 -3.00 -0.05
N GLN A 177 13.84 -3.09 -1.37
CA GLN A 177 15.10 -2.70 -1.99
C GLN A 177 15.36 -1.19 -1.86
N TYR A 178 14.31 -0.37 -2.03
CA TYR A 178 14.42 1.08 -1.98
C TYR A 178 14.74 1.61 -0.58
N TYR A 179 14.01 1.14 0.43
CA TYR A 179 14.15 1.64 1.81
C TYR A 179 15.27 0.95 2.59
N GLY A 180 15.73 -0.23 2.17
CA GLY A 180 16.74 -0.99 2.89
C GLY A 180 16.35 -1.19 4.35
N ALA A 181 17.23 -0.82 5.29
CA ALA A 181 16.96 -0.95 6.72
C ALA A 181 15.81 -0.07 7.22
N ASN A 182 15.53 1.06 6.54
CA ASN A 182 14.42 1.95 6.90
C ASN A 182 13.05 1.32 6.65
N ILE A 183 12.97 0.18 5.95
CA ILE A 183 11.72 -0.59 5.84
C ILE A 183 11.18 -1.01 7.21
N MET A 184 12.08 -1.27 8.16
CA MET A 184 11.68 -1.65 9.51
C MET A 184 11.21 -0.45 10.34
N ILE A 185 11.72 0.76 10.04
CA ILE A 185 11.17 1.99 10.61
C ILE A 185 9.75 2.22 10.08
N LEU A 186 9.53 2.04 8.78
CA LEU A 186 8.19 2.10 8.19
C LEU A 186 7.25 1.09 8.85
N TRP A 187 7.67 -0.17 8.97
CA TRP A 187 6.91 -1.21 9.67
C TRP A 187 6.54 -0.79 11.10
N LYS A 188 7.50 -0.26 11.89
CA LYS A 188 7.24 0.26 13.25
C LYS A 188 6.23 1.42 13.23
N LEU A 189 6.38 2.39 12.34
CA LEU A 189 5.45 3.53 12.22
C LEU A 189 4.03 3.08 11.89
N LEU A 190 3.87 2.06 11.04
CA LEU A 190 2.57 1.49 10.71
C LEU A 190 1.93 0.77 11.90
N LEU A 191 2.71 -0.02 12.64
CA LEU A 191 2.22 -0.65 13.87
C LEU A 191 1.83 0.38 14.94
N LEU A 192 2.56 1.50 15.01
CA LEU A 192 2.26 2.65 15.86
C LEU A 192 1.13 3.54 15.32
N ARG A 193 0.47 3.13 14.23
CA ARG A 193 -0.67 3.83 13.62
C ARG A 193 -0.41 5.30 13.27
N LYS A 194 0.80 5.58 12.80
CA LYS A 194 1.23 6.94 12.45
C LYS A 194 0.80 7.31 11.04
N ARG A 195 0.47 8.58 10.84
CA ARG A 195 0.20 9.17 9.52
C ARG A 195 1.51 9.32 8.77
N VAL A 196 1.72 8.53 7.73
CA VAL A 196 2.98 8.47 6.97
C VAL A 196 2.78 9.04 5.57
N ILE A 197 3.62 10.01 5.19
CA ILE A 197 3.70 10.53 3.83
C ILE A 197 5.04 10.13 3.22
N LEU A 198 5.00 9.50 2.05
CA LEU A 198 6.17 9.23 1.22
C LEU A 198 6.30 10.31 0.15
N TYR A 199 7.46 10.91 0.02
CA TYR A 199 7.76 11.88 -1.02
C TYR A 199 8.75 11.33 -2.03
N SER A 200 8.47 11.61 -3.30
CA SER A 200 9.37 11.34 -4.41
C SER A 200 9.07 12.34 -5.52
N ASP A 201 10.10 12.92 -6.13
CA ASP A 201 9.93 13.80 -7.29
C ASP A 201 9.26 13.03 -8.43
N PHE A 202 9.94 12.01 -9.00
CA PHE A 202 9.43 11.10 -10.05
C PHE A 202 10.23 9.80 -10.03
N PRO A 203 9.72 8.66 -10.59
CA PRO A 203 8.43 8.47 -11.24
C PRO A 203 7.26 8.16 -10.28
N LEU A 204 6.06 8.60 -10.66
CA LEU A 204 4.79 8.40 -9.96
C LEU A 204 4.41 6.92 -9.85
N ALA A 205 4.79 6.10 -10.82
CA ALA A 205 4.52 4.66 -10.80
C ALA A 205 5.21 3.99 -9.61
N ALA A 206 6.48 4.33 -9.38
CA ALA A 206 7.24 3.81 -8.26
C ALA A 206 6.69 4.32 -6.92
N LEU A 207 6.33 5.60 -6.84
CA LEU A 207 5.76 6.18 -5.63
C LEU A 207 4.40 5.57 -5.26
N SER A 208 3.48 5.51 -6.22
CA SER A 208 2.14 4.95 -6.01
C SER A 208 2.20 3.45 -5.70
N GLY A 209 3.00 2.68 -6.45
CA GLY A 209 3.24 1.27 -6.18
C GLY A 209 3.83 0.99 -4.80
N ARG A 210 4.83 1.78 -4.36
CA ARG A 210 5.39 1.69 -3.00
C ARG A 210 4.36 2.03 -1.92
N THR A 211 3.55 3.06 -2.15
CA THR A 211 2.50 3.47 -1.20
C THR A 211 1.46 2.35 -1.03
N SER A 212 1.01 1.74 -2.13
CA SER A 212 0.08 0.60 -2.07
C SER A 212 0.73 -0.65 -1.44
N ALA A 213 2.04 -0.86 -1.61
CA ALA A 213 2.73 -2.02 -1.03
C ALA A 213 2.95 -1.92 0.49
N LEU A 214 2.85 -0.72 1.09
CA LEU A 214 3.03 -0.53 2.53
C LEU A 214 2.01 -1.31 3.36
N GLY A 215 0.77 -1.47 2.88
CA GLY A 215 -0.24 -2.31 3.53
C GLY A 215 0.23 -3.74 3.74
N GLY A 216 1.10 -4.25 2.86
CA GLY A 216 1.72 -5.57 2.96
C GLY A 216 2.64 -5.75 4.17
N LEU A 217 3.16 -4.66 4.76
CA LEU A 217 3.98 -4.73 5.98
C LEU A 217 3.17 -5.09 7.23
N LEU A 218 1.85 -4.90 7.20
CA LEU A 218 0.95 -5.29 8.29
C LEU A 218 0.24 -6.62 8.04
N TYR A 219 0.61 -7.34 6.97
CA TYR A 219 0.00 -8.63 6.67
C TYR A 219 0.23 -9.62 7.82
N CYS A 220 -0.83 -10.34 8.18
CA CYS A 220 -0.84 -11.38 9.21
C CYS A 220 -1.82 -12.46 8.74
N GLU A 221 -1.36 -13.70 8.68
CA GLU A 221 -2.26 -14.84 8.52
C GLU A 221 -3.06 -14.99 9.82
N SER A 222 -4.38 -15.17 9.69
CA SER A 222 -5.30 -15.24 10.83
C SER A 222 -4.75 -16.15 11.92
N VAL A 223 -4.87 -15.74 13.18
CA VAL A 223 -4.77 -16.66 14.32
C VAL A 223 -5.84 -17.74 14.10
N ALA A 224 -5.43 -18.89 13.57
CA ALA A 224 -6.34 -19.99 13.29
C ALA A 224 -6.96 -20.45 14.62
N ASP A 225 -8.30 -20.52 14.67
CA ASP A 225 -9.01 -21.20 15.73
C ASP A 225 -8.60 -22.68 15.70
N PRO A 226 -7.94 -23.23 16.75
CA PRO A 226 -7.46 -24.61 16.73
C PRO A 226 -8.60 -25.65 16.61
N LYS A 227 -9.85 -25.26 16.89
CA LYS A 227 -10.97 -26.21 17.04
C LYS A 227 -11.68 -26.57 15.76
N ASN A 228 -11.57 -25.76 14.72
CA ASN A 228 -12.15 -26.04 13.41
C ASN A 228 -11.09 -25.71 12.37
N GLY A 229 -10.61 -26.69 11.63
CA GLY A 229 -9.66 -26.51 10.51
C GLY A 229 -10.19 -25.67 9.33
N GLU A 230 -11.16 -24.80 9.58
CA GLU A 230 -11.53 -23.69 8.75
C GLU A 230 -10.84 -22.46 9.32
N ALA A 231 -9.91 -21.88 8.58
CA ALA A 231 -9.48 -20.51 8.82
C ALA A 231 -10.76 -19.66 8.88
N ARG A 232 -11.17 -19.22 10.07
CA ARG A 232 -12.18 -18.18 10.20
C ARG A 232 -11.60 -16.97 9.48
N GLU A 233 -12.03 -16.75 8.24
CA GLU A 233 -11.79 -15.52 7.52
C GLU A 233 -12.41 -14.42 8.37
N PHE A 234 -11.57 -13.73 9.15
CA PHE A 234 -11.98 -12.56 9.93
C PHE A 234 -12.26 -11.42 8.96
N ILE A 235 -13.49 -11.42 8.43
CA ILE A 235 -14.45 -10.32 8.23
C ILE A 235 -15.72 -11.00 7.67
N GLU A 236 -16.66 -11.33 8.55
CA GLU A 236 -18.08 -11.45 8.21
C GLU A 236 -18.88 -10.49 9.06
N TRP A 237 -19.57 -9.55 8.40
CA TRP A 237 -20.83 -9.01 8.91
C TRP A 237 -21.71 -8.50 7.75
N PRO A 238 -23.05 -8.67 7.75
CA PRO A 238 -23.92 -9.61 8.46
C PRO A 238 -24.40 -10.76 7.55
N ARG A 239 -24.63 -11.95 8.13
CA ARG A 239 -25.34 -13.06 7.45
C ARG A 239 -26.82 -12.74 7.30
N GLN A 240 -27.32 -12.74 6.07
CA GLN A 240 -28.68 -13.19 5.78
C GLN A 240 -28.69 -14.72 5.61
N GLN A 241 -29.80 -15.32 5.99
CA GLN A 241 -29.95 -16.72 6.37
C GLN A 241 -29.80 -17.75 5.22
N SER A 242 -29.08 -18.83 5.57
CA SER A 242 -29.34 -20.26 5.34
C SER A 242 -29.47 -20.88 3.93
N GLY A 243 -28.70 -21.97 3.77
CA GLY A 243 -28.85 -23.09 2.81
C GLY A 243 -27.52 -23.31 2.08
N GLY A 244 -26.71 -24.35 2.27
CA GLY A 244 -26.92 -25.72 2.73
C GLY A 244 -26.35 -26.63 1.64
N ASP A 245 -25.15 -27.19 1.82
CA ASP A 245 -24.77 -28.61 1.62
C ASP A 245 -23.25 -28.82 1.46
N GLU A 246 -22.80 -29.93 2.06
CA GLU A 246 -21.45 -30.43 2.21
C GLU A 246 -20.88 -31.08 0.92
N THR A 247 -19.55 -31.16 0.77
CA THR A 247 -18.76 -32.41 0.81
C THR A 247 -17.43 -32.37 0.02
N VAL A 248 -16.49 -33.17 0.56
CA VAL A 248 -15.34 -33.87 -0.08
C VAL A 248 -13.93 -33.25 0.05
N ARG A 249 -13.20 -33.85 1.00
CA ARG A 249 -11.73 -33.95 1.10
C ARG A 249 -11.19 -34.84 -0.03
N ASP A 250 -9.96 -34.60 -0.49
CA ASP A 250 -8.95 -35.69 -0.53
C ASP A 250 -7.50 -35.21 -0.77
N SER A 251 -6.65 -35.82 0.06
CA SER A 251 -5.21 -35.85 0.27
C SER A 251 -4.31 -36.10 -0.96
N ILE A 252 -3.12 -35.48 -0.99
CA ILE A 252 -1.89 -36.09 -1.57
C ILE A 252 -0.68 -35.68 -0.72
N GLU A 253 -0.08 -36.66 -0.05
CA GLU A 253 1.28 -36.64 0.54
C GLU A 253 2.33 -36.78 -0.56
N LEU A 254 3.49 -36.11 -0.45
CA LEU A 254 4.79 -36.60 -0.95
C LEU A 254 5.97 -35.74 -0.42
N GLN A 255 6.65 -36.34 0.56
CA GLN A 255 8.10 -36.42 0.85
C GLN A 255 9.03 -35.20 0.76
N ASP A 256 9.62 -34.94 1.95
CA ASP A 256 10.78 -34.14 2.28
C ASP A 256 12.07 -34.51 1.50
N GLU A 257 12.85 -33.48 1.13
CA GLU A 257 14.24 -33.31 1.58
C GLU A 257 14.78 -31.94 1.09
N TYR A 258 15.52 -31.24 1.97
CA TYR A 258 16.23 -29.94 1.80
C TYR A 258 15.61 -28.63 2.36
N ARG A 259 15.64 -28.51 3.70
CA ARG A 259 16.08 -27.37 4.57
C ARG A 259 15.77 -25.89 4.20
N THR A 260 15.00 -25.27 5.10
CA THR A 260 15.21 -23.94 5.73
C THR A 260 14.80 -24.06 7.21
N PRO A 261 15.19 -23.17 8.15
CA PRO A 261 14.78 -23.31 9.55
C PRO A 261 13.29 -22.96 9.68
N LEU A 262 12.43 -23.94 9.42
CA LEU A 262 11.05 -23.93 9.87
C LEU A 262 11.10 -23.92 11.39
N LEU A 263 10.60 -22.83 11.98
CA LEU A 263 10.33 -22.75 13.40
C LEU A 263 9.48 -23.98 13.77
N HIS A 264 10.03 -24.89 14.57
CA HIS A 264 9.29 -26.03 15.08
C HIS A 264 8.01 -25.52 15.75
N HIS A 265 6.85 -25.91 15.21
CA HIS A 265 5.58 -25.90 15.92
C HIS A 265 5.74 -26.82 17.12
N ASN A 266 6.22 -26.26 18.23
CA ASN A 266 6.10 -26.91 19.53
C ASN A 266 4.61 -26.96 19.86
N ASN A 267 4.15 -28.17 20.23
CA ASN A 267 2.82 -28.49 20.74
C ASN A 267 2.24 -27.31 21.55
N VAL A 268 1.29 -26.61 20.95
CA VAL A 268 0.44 -25.65 21.67
C VAL A 268 -0.58 -26.52 22.41
N GLU A 269 -0.40 -26.66 23.71
CA GLU A 269 -1.47 -27.14 24.59
C GLU A 269 -2.71 -26.26 24.36
N ASP A 270 -3.86 -26.91 24.21
CA ASP A 270 -5.18 -26.30 24.02
C ASP A 270 -5.51 -25.28 25.12
N SER A 271 -5.05 -24.04 24.95
CA SER A 271 -5.57 -22.90 25.68
C SER A 271 -6.66 -22.24 24.83
N LEU A 272 -7.88 -22.18 25.37
CA LEU A 272 -8.98 -21.41 24.81
C LEU A 272 -8.49 -19.97 24.61
N ILE A 273 -8.25 -19.57 23.36
CA ILE A 273 -7.95 -18.18 23.04
C ILE A 273 -9.21 -17.37 23.34
N ASP A 274 -9.12 -16.46 24.30
CA ASP A 274 -10.21 -15.58 24.74
C ASP A 274 -10.77 -14.80 23.54
N GLU A 275 -12.09 -14.78 23.38
CA GLU A 275 -12.78 -14.04 22.31
C GLU A 275 -12.41 -12.55 22.35
N HIS A 276 -12.10 -12.03 23.55
CA HIS A 276 -11.59 -10.67 23.75
C HIS A 276 -10.15 -10.46 23.25
N LEU A 277 -9.28 -11.47 23.37
CA LEU A 277 -7.92 -11.43 22.80
C LEU A 277 -7.95 -11.42 21.28
N LEU A 278 -8.93 -12.10 20.69
CA LEU A 278 -9.15 -12.15 19.24
C LEU A 278 -9.66 -10.80 18.70
N GLU A 279 -10.63 -10.19 19.37
CA GLU A 279 -11.11 -8.85 19.01
C GLU A 279 -10.02 -7.79 19.18
N THR A 280 -9.20 -7.93 20.23
CA THR A 280 -8.00 -7.10 20.45
C THR A 280 -7.00 -7.28 19.31
N ALA A 281 -6.70 -8.52 18.89
CA ALA A 281 -5.83 -8.82 17.76
C ALA A 281 -6.31 -8.20 16.44
N CYS A 282 -7.61 -8.32 16.14
CA CYS A 282 -8.21 -7.75 14.94
C CYS A 282 -8.20 -6.23 14.95
N ASN A 283 -8.47 -5.61 16.10
CA ASN A 283 -8.38 -4.17 16.25
C ASN A 283 -6.93 -3.70 16.11
N VAL A 284 -5.97 -4.44 16.65
CA VAL A 284 -4.54 -4.13 16.68
C VAL A 284 -3.94 -3.99 15.27
N LEU A 285 -4.17 -4.97 14.39
CA LEU A 285 -3.58 -5.03 13.03
C LEU A 285 -4.46 -4.39 11.94
N LYS A 286 -5.28 -3.40 12.30
CA LYS A 286 -6.07 -2.66 11.30
C LYS A 286 -5.12 -2.03 10.26
N HIS A 287 -5.29 -2.39 8.99
CA HIS A 287 -4.52 -1.79 7.89
C HIS A 287 -4.72 -0.26 7.85
N PRO A 288 -3.67 0.53 7.55
CA PRO A 288 -3.82 1.96 7.33
C PRO A 288 -4.83 2.22 6.23
N LYS A 289 -5.49 3.36 6.32
CA LYS A 289 -6.15 3.90 5.14
C LYS A 289 -5.08 4.22 4.11
N GLU A 290 -5.07 3.50 3.00
CA GLU A 290 -4.22 3.84 1.87
C GLU A 290 -4.87 5.01 1.12
N LEU A 291 -4.14 6.09 0.93
CA LEU A 291 -4.58 7.24 0.13
C LEU A 291 -3.87 7.30 -1.23
N ASN A 292 -2.88 6.43 -1.46
CA ASN A 292 -2.00 6.45 -2.63
C ASN A 292 -1.46 7.87 -2.88
N ILE A 293 -1.49 8.37 -4.12
CA ILE A 293 -1.00 9.70 -4.44
C ILE A 293 -1.98 10.77 -3.94
N ILE A 294 -1.49 11.65 -3.06
CA ILE A 294 -2.18 12.83 -2.55
C ILE A 294 -1.55 14.11 -3.07
N SER A 295 -2.41 15.10 -3.27
CA SER A 295 -2.10 16.48 -3.65
C SER A 295 -2.51 17.43 -2.53
N ILE A 296 -2.10 18.70 -2.62
CA ILE A 296 -2.52 19.74 -1.67
C ILE A 296 -4.05 19.81 -1.52
N GLU A 297 -4.79 19.52 -2.59
CA GLU A 297 -6.25 19.61 -2.59
C GLU A 297 -6.90 18.49 -1.76
N ASP A 298 -6.18 17.37 -1.56
CA ASP A 298 -6.60 16.28 -0.69
C ASP A 298 -6.43 16.61 0.81
N LEU A 299 -5.83 17.76 1.16
CA LEU A 299 -5.58 18.16 2.55
C LEU A 299 -6.81 18.60 3.32
N PHE A 300 -7.89 18.94 2.61
CA PHE A 300 -9.14 19.41 3.22
C PHE A 300 -10.11 18.26 3.53
N ILE A 301 -9.64 17.03 3.43
CA ILE A 301 -10.44 15.86 3.71
C ILE A 301 -10.37 15.59 5.22
N ASP A 302 -11.50 15.68 5.91
CA ASP A 302 -11.67 15.33 7.35
C ASP A 302 -11.12 13.93 7.69
N GLU A 303 -10.90 13.09 6.66
CA GLU A 303 -10.33 11.75 6.73
C GLU A 303 -8.82 11.70 7.12
N LEU A 304 -8.10 12.83 7.10
CA LEU A 304 -6.68 12.89 7.50
C LEU A 304 -6.46 12.87 9.02
N SER A 305 -7.53 12.79 9.81
CA SER A 305 -7.45 12.55 11.26
C SER A 305 -7.18 11.08 11.63
N GLU A 306 -7.36 10.15 10.68
CA GLU A 306 -7.16 8.72 10.91
C GLU A 306 -5.74 8.26 10.57
N PHE A 307 -5.37 7.04 11.00
CA PHE A 307 -4.14 6.36 10.60
C PHE A 307 -4.14 6.09 9.08
N TYR A 308 -3.19 6.70 8.35
CA TYR A 308 -3.10 6.57 6.90
C TYR A 308 -1.67 6.49 6.37
N VAL A 309 -1.55 5.98 5.14
CA VAL A 309 -0.33 6.06 4.32
C VAL A 309 -0.64 6.73 2.99
N ALA A 310 0.23 7.65 2.58
CA ALA A 310 0.08 8.39 1.34
C ALA A 310 1.44 8.62 0.67
N GLY A 311 1.43 8.77 -0.65
CA GLY A 311 2.55 9.22 -1.46
C GLY A 311 2.25 10.62 -1.99
N THR A 312 3.26 11.48 -2.13
CA THR A 312 3.09 12.78 -2.78
C THR A 312 4.31 13.15 -3.61
N ALA A 313 4.06 13.84 -4.73
CA ALA A 313 5.09 14.53 -5.49
C ALA A 313 5.25 16.00 -5.02
N ASP A 314 4.40 16.47 -4.10
CA ASP A 314 4.35 17.86 -3.67
C ASP A 314 5.26 18.14 -2.47
N LYS A 315 6.38 18.83 -2.71
CA LYS A 315 7.36 19.13 -1.65
C LYS A 315 6.82 20.05 -0.57
N ILE A 316 5.74 20.78 -0.86
CA ILE A 316 5.06 21.65 0.11
C ILE A 316 4.61 20.89 1.35
N PHE A 317 4.33 19.58 1.23
CA PHE A 317 3.89 18.77 2.35
C PHE A 317 4.95 18.72 3.46
N VAL A 318 6.24 18.86 3.15
CA VAL A 318 7.31 18.96 4.17
C VAL A 318 6.99 20.01 5.22
N HIS A 319 6.39 21.13 4.81
CA HIS A 319 6.08 22.27 5.68
C HIS A 319 4.67 22.22 6.29
N LYS A 320 3.89 21.16 6.02
CA LYS A 320 2.54 20.97 6.55
C LYS A 320 2.52 19.88 7.60
N GLU A 321 3.27 20.11 8.68
CA GLU A 321 3.49 19.14 9.75
C GLU A 321 2.20 18.70 10.47
N GLU A 322 1.13 19.47 10.38
CA GLU A 322 -0.19 19.09 10.89
C GLU A 322 -0.78 17.87 10.18
N THR A 323 -0.30 17.60 8.97
CA THR A 323 -0.86 16.57 8.08
C THR A 323 -0.25 15.20 8.35
N TYR A 324 0.98 15.12 8.86
CA TYR A 324 1.68 13.86 9.04
C TYR A 324 2.33 13.72 10.42
N ASP A 325 2.61 12.49 10.80
CA ASP A 325 3.45 12.19 11.97
C ASP A 325 4.88 11.87 11.51
N ALA A 326 5.01 11.23 10.33
CA ALA A 326 6.26 10.94 9.67
C ALA A 326 6.20 11.25 8.17
N PHE A 327 7.25 11.89 7.65
CA PHE A 327 7.43 12.22 6.25
C PHE A 327 8.75 11.63 5.76
N PHE A 328 8.72 10.88 4.66
CA PHE A 328 9.90 10.27 4.06
C PHE A 328 10.29 11.01 2.77
N GLU A 329 11.43 11.69 2.78
CA GLU A 329 12.06 12.20 1.56
C GLU A 329 13.12 11.20 1.10
N GLY A 330 12.73 10.30 0.18
CA GLY A 330 13.55 9.15 -0.17
C GLY A 330 13.82 8.27 1.05
N ASN A 331 15.07 8.21 1.51
CA ASN A 331 15.48 7.45 2.71
C ASN A 331 15.62 8.30 3.97
N THR A 332 15.29 9.58 3.91
CA THR A 332 15.37 10.49 5.05
C THR A 332 14.02 10.55 5.75
N LEU A 333 13.98 10.21 7.03
CA LEU A 333 12.80 10.40 7.88
C LEU A 333 12.80 11.80 8.47
N ILE A 334 11.69 12.50 8.30
CA ILE A 334 11.36 13.77 8.92
C ILE A 334 10.14 13.53 9.82
N LEU A 335 10.27 13.81 11.12
CA LEU A 335 9.17 13.72 12.08
C LEU A 335 8.55 15.10 12.26
N SER A 336 7.22 15.17 12.40
CA SER A 336 6.56 16.43 12.76
C SER A 336 6.98 16.87 14.16
N GLU A 337 7.02 18.19 14.41
CA GLU A 337 7.51 18.73 15.69
C GLU A 337 6.70 18.21 16.89
N ILE A 338 5.41 17.89 16.69
CA ILE A 338 4.54 17.28 17.71
C ILE A 338 5.05 15.90 18.16
N TYR A 339 5.52 15.07 17.22
CA TYR A 339 5.91 13.69 17.49
C TYR A 339 7.43 13.47 17.55
N LYS A 340 8.22 14.50 17.23
CA LYS A 340 9.69 14.44 17.14
C LYS A 340 10.35 13.89 18.39
N LEU A 341 9.92 14.31 19.58
CA LEU A 341 10.45 13.80 20.84
C LEU A 341 10.01 12.35 21.08
N GLN A 342 8.72 12.08 20.90
CA GLN A 342 8.11 10.77 21.15
C GLN A 342 8.67 9.68 20.23
N LEU A 343 8.92 9.99 18.95
CA LEU A 343 9.34 9.05 17.92
C LEU A 343 10.83 9.18 17.55
N SER A 344 11.61 9.97 18.30
CA SER A 344 13.05 10.15 18.07
C SER A 344 13.83 8.85 18.02
N PHE A 345 13.38 7.80 18.73
CA PHE A 345 14.01 6.48 18.71
C PHE A 345 13.87 5.75 17.36
N LEU A 346 13.04 6.25 16.44
CA LEU A 346 12.83 5.70 15.10
C LEU A 346 13.68 6.37 14.01
N THR A 347 14.51 7.37 14.32
CA THR A 347 15.29 8.09 13.30
C THR A 347 16.40 7.25 12.67
N THR A 348 16.82 6.18 13.35
CA THR A 348 17.91 5.30 12.91
C THR A 348 17.54 3.84 13.14
N PRO A 349 17.76 2.94 12.15
CA PRO A 349 17.51 1.51 12.32
C PRO A 349 18.34 0.92 13.47
N THR A 350 17.71 0.10 14.31
CA THR A 350 18.39 -0.65 15.38
C THR A 350 19.14 -1.86 14.81
N GLN A 351 19.93 -2.53 15.66
CA GLN A 351 20.57 -3.79 15.24
C GLN A 351 19.53 -4.86 14.87
N THR A 352 18.39 -4.88 15.56
CA THR A 352 17.26 -5.75 15.25
C THR A 352 16.67 -5.43 13.87
N ASP A 353 16.50 -4.14 13.56
CA ASP A 353 16.01 -3.69 12.24
C ASP A 353 16.92 -4.12 11.10
N LEU A 354 18.25 -4.02 11.29
CA LEU A 354 19.23 -4.45 10.30
C LEU A 354 19.10 -5.94 9.99
N LEU A 355 18.92 -6.79 11.02
CA LEU A 355 18.77 -8.24 10.84
C LEU A 355 17.49 -8.61 10.07
N HIS A 356 16.38 -7.92 10.36
CA HIS A 356 15.13 -8.14 9.64
C HIS A 356 15.24 -7.67 8.19
N SER A 357 15.84 -6.50 7.95
CA SER A 357 16.13 -6.02 6.59
C SER A 357 16.98 -7.00 5.80
N ASP A 358 18.03 -7.57 6.40
CA ASP A 358 18.87 -8.56 5.72
C ASP A 358 18.09 -9.84 5.40
N SER A 359 17.25 -10.30 6.33
CA SER A 359 16.37 -11.47 6.13
C SER A 359 15.37 -11.24 5.00
N LEU A 360 14.74 -10.06 4.95
CA LEU A 360 13.84 -9.66 3.86
C LEU A 360 14.55 -9.70 2.51
N LYS A 361 15.76 -9.15 2.42
CA LYS A 361 16.56 -9.16 1.18
C LYS A 361 16.94 -10.57 0.75
N ILE A 362 17.33 -11.43 1.69
CA ILE A 362 17.66 -12.84 1.39
C ILE A 362 16.43 -13.57 0.84
N ASN A 363 15.26 -13.39 1.46
CA ASN A 363 14.00 -13.98 0.99
C ASN A 363 13.56 -13.43 -0.37
N ALA A 364 13.72 -12.14 -0.61
CA ALA A 364 13.44 -11.56 -1.94
C ALA A 364 14.35 -12.13 -3.03
N ASN A 365 15.62 -12.39 -2.71
CA ASN A 365 16.60 -12.86 -3.70
C ASN A 365 16.57 -14.38 -3.92
N SER A 366 15.81 -15.15 -3.14
CA SER A 366 15.71 -16.61 -3.29
C SER A 366 14.73 -17.05 -4.38
N ALA A 367 13.89 -16.14 -4.88
CA ALA A 367 13.00 -16.38 -6.01
C ALA A 367 13.38 -15.52 -7.23
N GLN A 368 13.17 -16.06 -8.43
CA GLN A 368 13.44 -15.37 -9.69
C GLN A 368 12.25 -14.51 -10.17
N GLU A 369 11.03 -14.96 -9.92
CA GLU A 369 9.81 -14.30 -10.38
C GLU A 369 9.29 -13.31 -9.35
N ALA A 370 8.90 -12.11 -9.79
CA ALA A 370 8.42 -11.04 -8.92
C ALA A 370 7.25 -11.46 -8.01
N HIS A 371 6.37 -12.33 -8.50
CA HIS A 371 5.25 -12.84 -7.71
C HIS A 371 5.72 -13.73 -6.55
N ALA A 372 6.62 -14.67 -6.84
CA ALA A 372 7.20 -15.55 -5.83
C ALA A 372 8.04 -14.76 -4.81
N GLN A 373 8.76 -13.73 -5.25
CA GLN A 373 9.49 -12.82 -4.34
C GLN A 373 8.55 -12.14 -3.34
N ASP A 374 7.45 -11.56 -3.83
CA ASP A 374 6.47 -10.89 -2.98
C ASP A 374 5.77 -11.88 -2.02
N GLN A 375 5.48 -13.10 -2.45
CA GLN A 375 4.93 -14.16 -1.58
C GLN A 375 5.88 -14.48 -0.42
N LEU A 376 7.17 -14.67 -0.69
CA LEU A 376 8.17 -14.96 0.35
C LEU A 376 8.33 -13.79 1.32
N LEU A 377 8.32 -12.56 0.81
CA LEU A 377 8.36 -11.36 1.65
C LEU A 377 7.14 -11.27 2.57
N ARG A 378 5.94 -11.55 2.05
CA ARG A 378 4.70 -11.57 2.84
C ARG A 378 4.72 -12.67 3.90
N ALA A 379 5.20 -13.86 3.57
CA ALA A 379 5.32 -14.95 4.53
C ALA A 379 6.24 -14.57 5.70
N TYR A 380 7.39 -13.93 5.41
CA TYR A 380 8.29 -13.44 6.44
C TYR A 380 7.66 -12.38 7.34
N ILE A 381 7.02 -11.37 6.74
CA ILE A 381 6.34 -10.29 7.47
C ILE A 381 5.18 -10.85 8.31
N SER A 382 4.40 -11.78 7.75
CA SER A 382 3.32 -12.48 8.44
C SER A 382 3.85 -13.16 9.71
N ALA A 383 4.90 -13.96 9.58
CA ALA A 383 5.50 -14.66 10.71
C ALA A 383 6.00 -13.69 11.79
N LEU A 384 6.57 -12.56 11.38
CA LEU A 384 7.06 -11.52 12.29
C LEU A 384 5.91 -10.84 13.05
N ASN A 385 4.84 -10.45 12.35
CA ASN A 385 3.64 -9.84 12.93
C ASN A 385 2.90 -10.81 13.85
N SER A 386 2.69 -12.05 13.42
CA SER A 386 2.04 -13.10 14.21
C SER A 386 2.81 -13.39 15.50
N ASN A 387 4.13 -13.47 15.43
CA ASN A 387 4.96 -13.69 16.62
C ASN A 387 4.92 -12.49 17.59
N LEU A 388 5.06 -11.26 17.08
CA LEU A 388 4.95 -10.05 17.89
C LEU A 388 3.61 -10.02 18.63
N LEU A 389 2.51 -10.19 17.89
CA LEU A 389 1.16 -10.20 18.43
C LEU A 389 0.99 -11.29 19.50
N HIS A 390 1.37 -12.53 19.18
CA HIS A 390 1.25 -13.66 20.08
C HIS A 390 2.02 -13.44 21.40
N VAL A 391 3.24 -12.93 21.34
CA VAL A 391 4.03 -12.66 22.56
C VAL A 391 3.42 -11.54 23.39
N LEU A 392 2.98 -10.45 22.75
CA LEU A 392 2.35 -9.32 23.45
C LEU A 392 1.06 -9.74 24.15
N LEU A 393 0.17 -10.45 23.45
CA LEU A 393 -1.11 -10.91 23.99
C LEU A 393 -0.93 -11.86 25.17
N ASN A 394 0.04 -12.78 25.11
CA ASN A 394 0.32 -13.72 26.21
C ASN A 394 0.83 -13.03 27.50
N HIS A 395 1.33 -11.81 27.37
CA HIS A 395 1.85 -10.99 28.48
C HIS A 395 0.90 -9.86 28.89
N GLN A 396 -0.33 -9.84 28.39
CA GLN A 396 -1.33 -8.88 28.85
C GLN A 396 -1.55 -9.03 30.37
N GLY A 397 -1.40 -7.92 31.09
CA GLY A 397 -1.49 -7.86 32.55
C GLY A 397 -0.30 -8.44 33.30
N LYS A 398 0.82 -8.73 32.62
CA LYS A 398 2.02 -9.35 33.19
C LYS A 398 3.28 -8.55 32.91
N ASP A 399 4.32 -8.82 33.69
CA ASP A 399 5.67 -8.36 33.41
C ASP A 399 6.27 -9.14 32.24
N MET A 400 6.89 -8.44 31.31
CA MET A 400 7.59 -9.01 30.16
C MET A 400 9.11 -8.88 30.37
N PRO A 401 9.84 -10.00 30.64
CA PRO A 401 11.28 -9.97 30.81
C PRO A 401 12.02 -9.72 29.48
N PRO A 402 13.31 -9.34 29.52
CA PRO A 402 14.12 -9.09 28.32
C PRO A 402 14.15 -10.25 27.31
N SER A 403 14.04 -11.49 27.79
CA SER A 403 13.97 -12.68 26.92
C SER A 403 12.70 -12.71 26.08
N GLU A 404 11.57 -12.32 26.67
CA GLU A 404 10.27 -12.27 25.97
C GLU A 404 10.18 -11.03 25.09
N VAL A 405 10.79 -9.90 25.49
CA VAL A 405 10.98 -8.75 24.58
C VAL A 405 11.76 -9.14 23.33
N ALA A 406 12.86 -9.87 23.50
CA ALA A 406 13.66 -10.37 22.37
C ALA A 406 12.86 -11.33 21.50
N LYS A 407 12.08 -12.22 22.14
CA LYS A 407 11.18 -13.14 21.43
C LYS A 407 10.13 -12.39 20.64
N ALA A 408 9.47 -11.37 21.21
CA ALA A 408 8.46 -10.57 20.52
C ALA A 408 9.00 -9.92 19.25
N LEU A 409 10.24 -9.42 19.30
CA LEU A 409 10.93 -8.81 18.17
C LEU A 409 11.73 -9.83 17.33
N SER A 410 11.54 -11.14 17.51
CA SER A 410 12.27 -12.20 16.80
C SER A 410 13.79 -11.98 16.74
N THR A 411 14.38 -11.56 17.86
CA THR A 411 15.81 -11.21 17.98
C THR A 411 16.47 -11.88 19.18
N ASN A 412 17.78 -11.67 19.32
CA ASN A 412 18.53 -12.15 20.48
C ASN A 412 18.50 -11.09 21.60
N PRO A 413 18.31 -11.47 22.88
CA PRO A 413 18.30 -10.52 24.00
C PRO A 413 19.55 -9.62 24.07
N ARG A 414 20.71 -10.11 23.63
CA ARG A 414 21.97 -9.35 23.61
C ARG A 414 22.02 -8.25 22.55
N LYS A 415 21.09 -8.27 21.59
CA LYS A 415 20.99 -7.29 20.49
C LYS A 415 19.90 -6.25 20.73
N LEU A 416 19.17 -6.37 21.84
CA LEU A 416 18.15 -5.40 22.22
C LEU A 416 18.79 -4.07 22.56
N THR A 417 18.26 -3.01 21.95
CA THR A 417 18.66 -1.63 22.18
C THR A 417 17.61 -0.90 23.02
N GLN A 418 17.95 0.27 23.57
CA GLN A 418 16.98 1.13 24.26
C GLN A 418 15.81 1.51 23.33
N ALA A 419 16.08 1.74 22.05
CA ALA A 419 15.07 2.07 21.05
C ALA A 419 14.05 0.92 20.85
N ASP A 420 14.47 -0.34 20.98
CA ASP A 420 13.56 -1.49 20.87
C ASP A 420 12.55 -1.53 22.05
N TYR A 421 13.00 -1.18 23.26
CA TYR A 421 12.10 -1.04 24.41
C TYR A 421 11.17 0.16 24.29
N LEU A 422 11.67 1.29 23.80
CA LEU A 422 10.85 2.49 23.56
C LEU A 422 9.77 2.21 22.49
N PHE A 423 10.11 1.46 21.45
CA PHE A 423 9.16 1.00 20.45
C PHE A 423 8.03 0.18 21.08
N LEU A 424 8.36 -0.86 21.86
CA LEU A 424 7.34 -1.70 22.48
C LEU A 424 6.51 -0.95 23.53
N ASP A 425 7.11 0.01 24.25
CA ASP A 425 6.39 0.86 25.21
C ASP A 425 5.35 1.76 24.52
N GLU A 426 5.74 2.36 23.39
CA GLU A 426 4.85 3.17 22.56
C GLU A 426 3.78 2.31 21.87
N LEU A 427 4.13 1.10 21.45
CA LEU A 427 3.21 0.12 20.88
C LEU A 427 2.16 -0.32 21.91
N ASN A 428 2.61 -0.62 23.14
CA ASN A 428 1.76 -0.97 24.27
C ASN A 428 0.73 0.14 24.54
N LYS A 429 1.13 1.42 24.52
CA LYS A 429 0.21 2.57 24.63
C LYS A 429 -0.74 2.67 23.44
N THR A 430 -0.21 2.58 22.22
CA THR A 430 -1.00 2.73 20.98
C THR A 430 -2.09 1.66 20.89
N TRP A 431 -1.79 0.45 21.33
CA TRP A 431 -2.71 -0.69 21.27
C TRP A 431 -3.56 -0.85 22.53
N GLY A 432 -3.36 0.00 23.55
CA GLY A 432 -4.09 -0.11 24.83
C GLY A 432 -3.77 -1.39 25.59
N LEU A 433 -2.58 -1.95 25.39
CA LEU A 433 -2.11 -3.13 26.08
C LEU A 433 -1.65 -2.77 27.50
N ASN A 434 -1.81 -3.70 28.43
CA ASN A 434 -1.41 -3.54 29.83
C ASN A 434 -0.18 -4.42 30.13
N ILE A 435 0.94 -4.16 29.43
CA ILE A 435 2.19 -4.91 29.59
C ILE A 435 3.21 -4.06 30.35
N HIS A 436 3.89 -4.64 31.32
CA HIS A 436 5.00 -4.01 32.04
C HIS A 436 6.34 -4.54 31.53
N LEU A 437 7.12 -3.72 30.83
CA LEU A 437 8.41 -4.13 30.26
C LEU A 437 9.50 -4.09 31.34
N SER A 438 10.06 -5.25 31.71
CA SER A 438 11.19 -5.35 32.62
C SER A 438 12.49 -4.99 31.90
N ARG A 439 12.99 -3.77 32.13
CA ARG A 439 14.16 -3.22 31.42
C ARG A 439 15.47 -3.56 32.14
N PRO A 440 16.54 -3.98 31.43
CA PRO A 440 17.88 -4.11 31.98
C PRO A 440 18.38 -2.81 32.62
N SER A 441 18.95 -2.89 33.83
CA SER A 441 19.48 -1.75 34.58
C SER A 441 20.60 -1.00 33.85
N GLU A 442 21.35 -1.67 32.98
CA GLU A 442 22.47 -1.10 32.21
C GLU A 442 22.01 -0.11 31.12
N LEU A 443 20.79 -0.28 30.58
CA LEU A 443 20.23 0.59 29.53
C LEU A 443 19.83 1.98 30.03
N TRP A 444 19.80 2.20 31.35
CA TRP A 444 19.43 3.49 31.95
C TRP A 444 20.61 4.43 32.22
N SER A 445 21.85 3.94 32.07
CA SER A 445 23.06 4.68 32.46
C SER A 445 23.33 5.98 31.65
N LEU A 446 22.54 6.28 30.62
CA LEU A 446 22.67 7.48 29.78
C LEU A 446 21.47 8.45 29.82
N THR A 447 20.43 8.19 30.63
CA THR A 447 19.22 9.06 30.67
C THR A 447 19.23 10.12 31.78
N SER A 448 20.30 10.22 32.58
CA SER A 448 20.39 11.23 33.65
C SER A 448 20.74 12.66 33.18
N TRP A 449 20.78 12.94 31.88
CA TRP A 449 21.25 14.24 31.34
C TRP A 449 20.18 15.12 30.68
N CYS A 450 18.90 14.73 30.64
CA CYS A 450 17.84 15.55 30.02
C CYS A 450 16.78 16.11 31.01
N CYS A 451 17.06 16.11 32.31
CA CYS A 451 16.21 16.78 33.30
C CYS A 451 17.05 17.67 34.24
N SER A 452 17.82 18.60 33.66
CA SER A 452 18.29 19.82 34.35
C SER A 452 19.05 20.72 33.38
N THR A 453 18.35 21.56 32.63
CA THR A 453 18.62 23.02 32.48
C THR A 453 17.49 23.68 31.71
#